data_AF-A0A7C1JBX2-F1
#
_entry.id   AF-A0A7C1JBX2-F1
#
_cell.length_a   1.000
_cell.length_b   1.000
_cell.length_c   1.000
_cell.angle_alpha   90.00
_cell.angle_beta   90.00
_cell.angle_gamma   90.00
#
_symmetry.space_group_name_H-M   'P 1'
#
loop_
_entity.id
_entity.type
_entity.pdbx_description
1 polymer ?
#
loop_
_entity_poly.entity_id
_entity_poly.type
_entity_poly.pdbx_seq_one_letter_code
_entity_poly.pdbx_strand_id
1 'polypeptide(L)'
;MPDFEERTEQATPQKRQKAREKGQIPRSRELTSLLVSFVIFLSLSLYGSKIVYDLKNVMRDIFSNLYKKDITAFLNDVFFEMGFLLFPLLLTAMSIGVVVSIAQ
;
A
#
# COMPACT_ATOMS: atom_id res chain seq x y z
N MET A 1 -13.33 35.69 24.63
CA MET A 1 -12.40 36.46 23.76
C MET A 1 -12.83 36.18 22.33
N PRO A 2 -13.03 37.22 21.51
CA PRO A 2 -13.83 37.13 20.29
C PRO A 2 -13.13 36.31 19.21
N ASP A 3 -13.98 35.64 18.46
CA ASP A 3 -13.70 34.70 17.39
C ASP A 3 -12.74 35.31 16.36
N PHE A 4 -11.66 34.58 16.07
CA PHE A 4 -10.85 34.81 14.89
C PHE A 4 -11.67 34.38 13.68
N GLU A 5 -12.59 35.26 13.26
CA GLU A 5 -13.19 35.25 11.93
C GLU A 5 -12.11 34.91 10.92
N GLU A 6 -12.40 33.92 10.09
CA GLU A 6 -11.61 33.48 8.95
C GLU A 6 -11.21 34.70 8.12
N ARG A 7 -10.04 35.27 8.41
CA ARG A 7 -9.46 36.33 7.59
C ARG A 7 -9.18 35.70 6.23
N THR A 8 -10.06 35.95 5.28
CA THR A 8 -10.01 35.54 3.87
C THR A 8 -8.92 36.27 3.07
N GLU A 9 -8.06 37.03 3.74
CA GLU A 9 -6.87 37.62 3.13
C GLU A 9 -5.83 36.55 2.79
N GLN A 10 -5.42 36.53 1.53
CA GLN A 10 -4.35 35.65 1.08
C GLN A 10 -3.07 35.93 1.89
N ALA A 11 -2.46 34.86 2.42
CA ALA A 11 -1.21 34.98 3.17
C ALA A 11 -0.13 35.69 2.34
N THR A 12 0.44 36.77 2.88
CA THR A 12 1.54 37.50 2.26
C THR A 12 2.75 36.59 2.02
N PRO A 13 3.62 36.90 1.02
CA PRO A 13 4.76 36.06 0.67
C PRO A 13 5.64 35.68 1.87
N GLN A 14 5.92 36.63 2.77
CA GLN A 14 6.68 36.38 4.00
C GLN A 14 5.98 35.43 4.98
N LYS A 15 4.64 35.49 5.11
CA LYS A 15 3.88 34.55 5.97
C LYS A 15 3.91 33.13 5.41
N ARG A 16 3.79 32.96 4.08
CA ARG A 16 3.91 31.65 3.41
C ARG A 16 5.31 31.06 3.57
N GLN A 17 6.35 31.89 3.45
CA GLN A 17 7.74 31.47 3.61
C GLN A 17 8.02 31.02 5.06
N LYS A 18 7.59 31.80 6.05
CA LYS A 18 7.67 31.42 7.47
C LYS A 18 6.87 30.15 7.79
N ALA A 19 5.71 29.93 7.16
CA ALA A 19 4.93 28.70 7.34
C ALA A 19 5.68 27.47 6.80
N ARG A 20 6.31 27.59 5.62
CA ARG A 20 7.17 26.54 5.04
C ARG A 20 8.41 26.27 5.90
N GLU A 21 9.08 27.32 6.39
CA GLU A 21 10.22 27.22 7.32
C GLU A 21 9.85 26.52 8.63
N LYS A 22 8.60 26.70 9.08
CA LYS A 22 8.03 26.01 10.25
C LYS A 22 7.47 24.62 9.94
N GLY A 23 7.63 24.11 8.71
CA GLY A 23 7.12 22.80 8.29
C GLY A 23 5.61 22.72 8.08
N GLN A 24 4.89 23.84 8.14
CA GLN A 24 3.45 23.92 7.90
C GLN A 24 3.15 23.95 6.40
N ILE A 25 3.45 22.86 5.71
CA ILE A 25 3.11 22.67 4.31
C ILE A 25 1.69 22.11 4.26
N PRO A 26 0.71 22.79 3.63
CA PRO A 26 -0.64 22.28 3.50
C PRO A 26 -0.65 20.98 2.70
N ARG A 27 -1.21 19.93 3.29
CA ARG A 27 -1.34 18.60 2.67
C ARG A 27 -2.75 18.44 2.09
N SER A 28 -2.84 18.02 0.83
CA SER A 28 -4.14 17.82 0.16
C SER A 28 -4.61 16.38 0.36
N ARG A 29 -5.76 16.19 1.01
CA ARG A 29 -6.39 14.87 1.17
C ARG A 29 -6.71 14.21 -0.18
N GLU A 30 -7.08 15.01 -1.18
CA GLU A 30 -7.39 14.50 -2.52
C GLU A 30 -6.15 13.92 -3.20
N LEU A 31 -4.98 14.57 -3.03
CA LEU A 31 -3.72 14.07 -3.56
C LEU A 31 -3.32 12.73 -2.91
N THR A 32 -3.53 12.60 -1.59
CA THR A 32 -3.27 11.34 -0.88
C THR A 32 -4.12 10.20 -1.43
N SER A 33 -5.42 10.42 -1.60
CA SER A 33 -6.34 9.40 -2.14
C SER A 33 -5.97 8.96 -3.56
N LEU A 34 -5.54 9.91 -4.40
CA LEU A 34 -5.06 9.61 -5.75
C LEU A 34 -3.78 8.76 -5.72
N LEU A 35 -2.82 9.11 -4.86
CA LEU A 35 -1.56 8.36 -4.73
C LEU A 35 -1.80 6.94 -4.21
N VAL A 36 -2.66 6.77 -3.20
CA VAL A 36 -3.02 5.44 -2.69
C VAL A 36 -3.66 4.59 -3.79
N SER A 37 -4.61 5.14 -4.54
CA SER A 37 -5.26 4.44 -5.66
C SER A 37 -4.26 4.06 -6.74
N PHE A 38 -3.35 4.97 -7.08
CA PHE A 38 -2.28 4.72 -8.05
C PHE A 38 -1.36 3.57 -7.61
N VAL A 39 -0.95 3.53 -6.35
CA VAL A 39 -0.11 2.44 -5.81
C VAL A 39 -0.84 1.10 -5.87
N ILE A 40 -2.14 1.06 -5.56
CA ILE A 40 -2.95 -0.16 -5.67
C ILE A 40 -2.99 -0.65 -7.13
N PHE A 41 -3.35 0.22 -8.08
CA PHE A 41 -3.41 -0.18 -9.50
C PHE A 41 -2.05 -0.60 -10.04
N LEU A 42 -0.98 0.11 -9.67
CA LEU A 42 0.38 -0.24 -10.06
C LEU A 42 0.78 -1.62 -9.51
N SER A 43 0.49 -1.90 -8.24
CA SER A 43 0.78 -3.21 -7.63
C SER A 43 0.07 -4.35 -8.35
N LEU A 44 -1.22 -4.17 -8.69
CA LEU A 44 -2.01 -5.16 -9.41
C LEU A 44 -1.48 -5.35 -10.84
N SER A 45 -1.08 -4.27 -11.51
CA SER A 45 -0.51 -4.34 -12.86
C SER A 45 0.83 -5.08 -12.89
N LEU A 46 1.66 -4.93 -11.84
CA LEU A 46 2.99 -5.54 -11.79
C LEU A 46 2.93 -7.00 -11.34
N TYR A 47 2.13 -7.31 -10.31
CA TYR A 47 2.17 -8.61 -9.65
C TYR A 47 0.91 -9.44 -9.85
N GLY A 48 -0.20 -8.88 -10.34
CA GLY A 48 -1.48 -9.56 -10.44
C GLY A 48 -1.43 -10.84 -11.29
N SER A 49 -0.81 -10.80 -12.46
CA SER A 49 -0.64 -11.98 -13.32
C SER A 49 0.19 -13.07 -12.64
N LYS A 50 1.25 -12.67 -11.92
CA LYS A 50 2.10 -13.61 -11.17
C LYS A 50 1.34 -14.26 -10.01
N ILE A 51 0.57 -13.48 -9.24
CA ILE A 51 -0.26 -13.99 -8.14
C ILE A 51 -1.26 -15.03 -8.66
N VAL A 52 -1.94 -14.76 -9.78
CA VAL A 52 -2.90 -15.70 -10.37
C VAL A 52 -2.20 -16.97 -10.86
N TYR A 53 -1.01 -16.83 -11.47
CA TYR A 53 -0.23 -17.97 -11.95
C TYR A 53 0.25 -18.86 -10.78
N ASP A 54 0.84 -18.26 -9.75
CA ASP A 54 1.32 -18.96 -8.56
C ASP A 54 0.15 -19.64 -7.84
N LEU A 55 -0.99 -18.97 -7.69
CA LEU A 55 -2.19 -19.56 -7.11
C LEU A 55 -2.66 -20.80 -7.88
N LYS A 56 -2.68 -20.73 -9.22
CA LYS A 56 -3.06 -21.86 -10.08
C LYS A 56 -2.09 -23.04 -9.90
N ASN A 57 -0.80 -22.77 -9.76
CA ASN A 57 0.20 -23.81 -9.53
C ASN A 57 0.00 -24.48 -8.17
N VAL A 58 -0.19 -23.71 -7.10
CA VAL A 58 -0.49 -24.26 -5.77
C VAL A 58 -1.73 -25.14 -5.82
N MET A 59 -2.81 -24.66 -6.45
CA MET A 59 -4.03 -25.48 -6.60
C MET A 59 -3.74 -26.78 -7.36
N ARG A 60 -3.03 -26.70 -8.49
CA ARG A 60 -2.67 -27.89 -9.28
C ARG A 60 -1.82 -28.86 -8.46
N ASP A 61 -0.87 -28.37 -7.68
CA ASP A 61 0.02 -29.20 -6.88
C ASP A 61 -0.75 -29.93 -5.77
N ILE A 62 -1.64 -29.21 -5.07
CA ILE A 62 -2.58 -29.81 -4.12
C ILE A 62 -3.38 -30.93 -4.80
N PHE A 63 -4.12 -30.65 -5.88
CA PHE A 63 -5.01 -31.65 -6.48
C PHE A 63 -4.28 -32.82 -7.16
N SER A 64 -3.01 -32.66 -7.56
CA SER A 64 -2.28 -33.71 -8.29
C SER A 64 -1.29 -34.52 -7.43
N ASN A 65 -0.79 -33.95 -6.34
CA ASN A 65 0.30 -34.54 -5.55
C ASN A 65 -0.06 -34.81 -4.08
N LEU A 66 -1.30 -34.55 -3.64
CA LEU A 66 -1.80 -34.83 -2.28
C LEU A 66 -1.53 -36.26 -1.77
N TYR A 67 -1.44 -37.25 -2.66
CA TYR A 67 -1.19 -38.66 -2.29
C TYR A 67 0.27 -39.12 -2.41
N LYS A 68 1.16 -38.32 -3.00
CA LYS A 68 2.52 -38.76 -3.39
C LYS A 68 3.62 -38.25 -2.47
N LYS A 69 3.34 -37.23 -1.66
CA LYS A 69 4.33 -36.53 -0.84
C LYS A 69 4.05 -36.77 0.64
N ASP A 70 5.12 -36.77 1.43
CA ASP A 70 4.98 -36.69 2.88
C ASP A 70 4.15 -35.44 3.22
N ILE A 71 3.08 -35.61 4.00
CA ILE A 71 2.11 -34.56 4.29
C ILE A 71 2.80 -33.38 5.01
N THR A 72 3.76 -33.65 5.90
CA THR A 72 4.45 -32.60 6.65
C THR A 72 5.35 -31.77 5.74
N ALA A 73 6.09 -32.42 4.82
CA ALA A 73 6.90 -31.72 3.83
C ALA A 73 6.03 -30.90 2.86
N PHE A 74 4.92 -31.48 2.40
CA PHE A 74 3.97 -30.80 1.52
C PHE A 74 3.36 -29.54 2.15
N LEU A 75 2.93 -29.62 3.41
CA LEU A 75 2.39 -28.46 4.14
C LEU A 75 3.42 -27.35 4.31
N ASN A 76 4.69 -27.70 4.51
CA ASN A 76 5.77 -26.73 4.63
C ASN A 76 5.98 -25.96 3.32
N ASP A 77 6.01 -26.67 2.18
CA ASP A 77 6.17 -26.05 0.86
C ASP A 77 5.00 -25.11 0.54
N VAL A 78 3.75 -25.57 0.75
CA VAL A 78 2.55 -24.75 0.54
C VAL A 78 2.55 -23.52 1.45
N PHE A 79 3.02 -23.66 2.69
CA PHE A 79 3.13 -22.54 3.62
C PHE A 79 4.06 -21.44 3.10
N PHE A 80 5.26 -21.82 2.64
CA PHE A 80 6.20 -20.85 2.07
C PHE A 80 5.68 -20.24 0.77
N GLU A 81 5.09 -21.04 -0.11
CA GLU A 81 4.55 -20.58 -1.39
C GLU A 81 3.38 -19.59 -1.20
N MET A 82 2.48 -19.86 -0.25
CA MET A 82 1.45 -18.93 0.20
C MET A 82 2.06 -17.64 0.78
N GLY A 83 3.12 -17.76 1.59
CA GLY A 83 3.84 -16.61 2.13
C GLY A 83 4.42 -15.70 1.04
N PHE A 84 5.09 -16.28 0.04
CA PHE A 84 5.65 -15.55 -1.09
C PHE A 84 4.55 -14.95 -2.00
N LEU A 85 3.40 -15.60 -2.11
CA LEU A 85 2.25 -15.08 -2.85
C LEU A 85 1.64 -13.85 -2.17
N LEU A 86 1.55 -13.84 -0.84
CA LEU A 86 1.02 -12.72 -0.05
C LEU A 86 2.03 -11.58 0.14
N PHE A 87 3.32 -11.87 0.10
CA PHE A 87 4.39 -10.89 0.29
C PHE A 87 4.23 -9.58 -0.52
N PRO A 88 4.00 -9.59 -1.84
CA PRO A 88 3.79 -8.35 -2.61
C PRO A 88 2.53 -7.57 -2.19
N LEU A 89 1.47 -8.25 -1.75
CA LEU A 89 0.27 -7.60 -1.23
C LEU A 89 0.55 -6.90 0.11
N LEU A 90 1.30 -7.56 0.99
CA LEU A 90 1.73 -6.99 2.27
C LEU A 90 2.63 -5.77 2.05
N LEU A 91 3.60 -5.84 1.14
CA LEU A 91 4.45 -4.71 0.79
C LEU A 91 3.64 -3.53 0.23
N THR A 92 2.63 -3.80 -0.59
CA THR A 92 1.74 -2.76 -1.11
C THR A 92 0.96 -2.09 0.03
N ALA A 93 0.38 -2.88 0.95
CA ALA A 93 -0.33 -2.35 2.11
C ALA A 93 0.58 -1.51 3.04
N MET A 94 1.80 -1.98 3.29
CA MET A 94 2.80 -1.21 4.05
C MET A 94 3.17 0.10 3.35
N SER A 95 3.35 0.07 2.03
CA SER A 95 3.68 1.25 1.23
C SER A 95 2.55 2.29 1.30
N ILE A 96 1.29 1.85 1.22
CA ILE A 96 0.12 2.71 1.41
C ILE A 96 0.12 3.34 2.81
N GLY A 97 0.41 2.56 3.86
CA GLY A 97 0.50 3.07 5.23
C GLY A 97 1.54 4.17 5.38
N VAL A 98 2.71 4.01 4.76
CA VAL A 98 3.78 5.03 4.73
C VAL A 98 3.33 6.28 3.97
N VAL A 99 2.72 6.12 2.79
CA VAL A 99 2.20 7.25 2.00
C VAL A 99 1.18 8.05 2.81
N VAL A 100 0.26 7.36 3.49
CA VAL A 100 -0.75 8.02 4.34
C VAL A 100 -0.09 8.72 5.53
N SER A 101 0.87 8.09 6.20
CA SER A 101 1.58 8.70 7.34
C SER A 101 2.37 9.96 6.95
N ILE A 102 3.02 9.96 5.79
CA ILE A 102 3.74 11.14 5.27
C ILE A 102 2.76 12.21 4.77
N ALA A 103 1.54 11.84 4.42
CA ALA A 103 0.53 12.76 3.90
C ALA A 103 -0.44 13.29 4.96
N GLN A 104 -0.45 12.75 6.18
CA GLN A 104 -1.23 13.20 7.35
C GLN A 104 -0.50 14.27 8.16
#